data_AF-A0A0C3KRC4-F1
#
_entry.id   AF-A0A0C3KRC4-F1
#
_cell.length_a   1.000
_cell.length_b   1.000
_cell.length_c   1.000
_cell.angle_alpha   90.00
_cell.angle_beta   90.00
_cell.angle_gamma   90.00
#
_symmetry.space_group_name_H-M   'P 1'
#
loop_
_entity.id
_entity.type
_entity.pdbx_description
1 polymer ?
#
loop_
_entity_poly.entity_id
_entity_poly.type
_entity_poly.pdbx_seq_one_letter_code
_entity_poly.pdbx_strand_id
1 'polypeptide(L)'
;IHDQWGDFIHCIETGTIPDLEGIEQVKDNLQHFLKPNPNQTRQLQEIRKVTGTPGWFQQIWPELCVILATASSPFATVISEIRCYIGPDVSLQTLSIASSEAFLASAYDPMDLDLYKIVGSNDVIKFLPVDEPEDSRYLAQTWNIELGKKYEVILMMRDGFWQHCLGDVIDVVGFDPHDEQPLIRYI
;
A
#
# COMPACT_ATOMS: atom_id res chain seq x y z
N ILE A 1 2.01 -9.20 -16.08
CA ILE A 1 2.96 -10.36 -16.02
C ILE A 1 2.43 -11.56 -16.80
N HIS A 2 1.20 -12.03 -16.54
CA HIS A 2 0.67 -13.23 -17.19
C HIS A 2 0.69 -13.16 -18.73
N ASP A 3 0.31 -12.02 -19.30
CA ASP A 3 0.13 -11.87 -20.76
C ASP A 3 1.44 -11.62 -21.52
N GLN A 4 2.44 -11.04 -20.85
CA GLN A 4 3.76 -10.73 -21.43
C GLN A 4 4.88 -11.64 -20.90
N TRP A 5 4.53 -12.74 -20.23
CA TRP A 5 5.52 -13.66 -19.66
C TRP A 5 6.45 -14.23 -20.74
N GLY A 6 5.93 -14.55 -21.92
CA GLY A 6 6.74 -15.05 -23.04
C GLY A 6 7.84 -14.08 -23.44
N ASP A 7 7.49 -12.79 -23.57
CA ASP A 7 8.42 -11.74 -23.96
C ASP A 7 9.47 -11.52 -22.86
N PHE A 8 9.06 -11.52 -21.59
CA PHE A 8 9.98 -11.38 -20.46
C PHE A 8 11.01 -12.52 -20.40
N ILE A 9 10.55 -13.76 -20.62
CA ILE A 9 11.41 -14.95 -20.66
C ILE A 9 12.38 -14.87 -21.84
N HIS A 10 11.92 -14.45 -23.02
CA HIS A 10 12.78 -14.26 -24.18
C HIS A 10 13.87 -13.19 -23.94
N CYS A 11 13.51 -12.10 -23.26
CA CYS A 11 14.47 -11.07 -22.87
C CYS A 11 15.55 -11.63 -21.92
N ILE A 12 15.17 -12.43 -20.93
CA ILE A 12 16.14 -13.08 -20.00
C ILE A 12 17.02 -14.09 -20.73
N GLU A 13 16.43 -14.87 -21.65
CA GLU A 13 17.15 -15.89 -22.41
C GLU A 13 18.22 -15.28 -23.31
N THR A 14 17.84 -14.26 -24.07
CA THR A 14 18.72 -13.58 -25.05
C THR A 14 19.57 -12.48 -24.41
N GLY A 15 19.23 -12.05 -23.21
CA GLY A 15 19.81 -10.87 -22.56
C GLY A 15 19.56 -9.58 -23.34
N THR A 16 18.49 -9.48 -24.13
CA THR A 16 18.23 -8.33 -25.02
C THR A 16 16.84 -7.75 -24.73
N ILE A 17 16.77 -6.42 -24.59
CA ILE A 17 15.51 -5.69 -24.40
C ILE A 17 15.02 -5.19 -25.77
N PRO A 18 13.80 -5.53 -26.21
CA PRO A 18 13.25 -5.04 -27.46
C PRO A 18 13.10 -3.52 -27.46
N ASP A 19 12.97 -2.92 -28.64
CA ASP A 19 12.55 -1.53 -28.76
C ASP A 19 11.08 -1.41 -28.37
N LEU A 20 10.83 -1.05 -27.12
CA LEU A 20 9.50 -0.77 -26.59
C LEU A 20 9.32 0.75 -26.51
N GLU A 21 8.13 1.21 -26.86
CA GLU A 21 7.77 2.63 -26.77
C GLU A 21 7.78 3.07 -25.30
N GLY A 22 8.45 4.18 -24.99
CA GLY A 22 8.45 4.79 -23.66
C GLY A 22 9.57 4.34 -22.72
N ILE A 23 10.49 3.47 -23.16
CA ILE A 23 11.67 3.08 -22.36
C ILE A 23 12.99 3.66 -22.89
N GLU A 24 12.96 4.53 -23.90
CA GLU A 24 14.16 5.00 -24.62
C GLU A 24 15.19 5.62 -23.66
N GLN A 25 14.73 6.35 -22.65
CA GLN A 25 15.59 7.02 -21.67
C GLN A 25 16.24 6.07 -20.65
N VAL A 26 15.67 4.88 -20.45
CA VAL A 26 16.14 3.89 -19.46
C VAL A 26 16.69 2.62 -20.10
N LYS A 27 16.52 2.45 -21.41
CA LYS A 27 16.84 1.21 -22.12
C LYS A 27 18.30 0.82 -21.94
N ASP A 28 19.24 1.75 -22.14
CA ASP A 28 20.67 1.47 -22.00
C ASP A 28 21.02 0.99 -20.58
N ASN A 29 20.39 1.59 -19.57
CA ASN A 29 20.58 1.20 -18.17
C ASN A 29 20.01 -0.20 -17.91
N LEU A 30 18.80 -0.50 -18.38
CA LEU A 30 18.19 -1.82 -18.21
C LEU A 30 19.00 -2.90 -18.95
N GLN A 31 19.44 -2.60 -20.17
CA GLN A 31 20.22 -3.48 -21.03
C GLN A 31 21.59 -3.80 -20.42
N HIS A 32 22.18 -2.87 -19.66
CA HIS A 32 23.43 -3.09 -18.94
C HIS A 32 23.33 -4.19 -17.85
N PHE A 33 22.18 -4.26 -17.16
CA PHE A 33 21.96 -5.23 -16.09
C PHE A 33 21.39 -6.57 -16.58
N LEU A 34 20.77 -6.60 -17.78
CA LEU A 34 20.19 -7.80 -18.34
C LEU A 34 21.24 -8.65 -19.07
N LYS A 35 21.78 -9.66 -18.38
CA LYS A 35 22.70 -10.65 -18.98
C LYS A 35 21.94 -11.90 -19.43
N PRO A 36 22.32 -12.54 -20.55
CA PRO A 36 21.70 -13.79 -20.99
C PRO A 36 21.78 -14.87 -19.91
N ASN A 37 20.64 -15.44 -19.52
CA ASN A 37 20.55 -16.50 -18.51
C ASN A 37 19.56 -17.61 -18.93
N PRO A 38 20.00 -18.55 -19.80
CA PRO A 38 19.13 -19.63 -20.29
C PRO A 38 18.74 -20.64 -19.19
N ASN A 39 19.56 -20.80 -18.15
CA ASN A 39 19.25 -21.70 -17.03
C ASN A 39 18.07 -21.17 -16.20
N GLN A 40 18.08 -19.87 -15.87
CA GLN A 40 16.98 -19.21 -15.17
C GLN A 40 15.70 -19.21 -16.01
N THR A 41 15.83 -18.99 -17.32
CA THR A 41 14.72 -19.06 -18.28
C THR A 41 13.99 -20.40 -18.19
N ARG A 42 14.73 -21.52 -18.20
CA ARG A 42 14.14 -22.87 -18.07
C ARG A 42 13.44 -23.07 -16.73
N GLN A 43 14.03 -22.61 -15.63
CA GLN A 43 13.42 -22.70 -14.31
C GLN A 43 12.09 -21.92 -14.25
N LEU A 44 12.08 -20.69 -14.76
CA LEU A 44 10.88 -19.85 -14.81
C LEU A 44 9.79 -20.43 -15.71
N GLN A 45 10.15 -21.10 -16.82
CA GLN A 45 9.18 -21.80 -17.65
C GLN A 45 8.50 -22.97 -16.94
N GLU A 46 9.23 -23.71 -16.10
CA GLU A 46 8.64 -24.77 -15.27
C GLU A 46 7.72 -24.17 -14.19
N ILE A 47 8.15 -23.08 -13.53
CA ILE A 47 7.36 -22.36 -12.52
C ILE A 47 6.05 -21.81 -13.13
N ARG A 48 6.05 -21.40 -14.40
CA ARG A 48 4.83 -20.93 -15.08
C ARG A 48 3.76 -22.02 -15.20
N LYS A 49 4.15 -23.30 -15.34
CA LYS A 49 3.17 -24.39 -15.49
C LYS A 49 2.33 -24.60 -14.23
N VAL A 50 2.82 -24.14 -13.08
CA VAL A 50 2.16 -24.21 -11.78
C VAL A 50 1.64 -22.84 -11.32
N THR A 51 1.50 -21.86 -12.22
CA THR A 51 0.87 -20.59 -11.89
C THR A 51 -0.53 -20.81 -11.31
N GLY A 52 -0.80 -20.21 -10.14
CA GLY A 52 -2.06 -20.38 -9.40
C GLY A 52 -1.99 -21.39 -8.26
N THR A 53 -0.88 -22.11 -8.08
CA THR A 53 -0.64 -22.86 -6.83
C THR A 53 -0.31 -21.91 -5.67
N PRO A 54 -0.74 -22.21 -4.44
CA PRO A 54 -0.35 -21.42 -3.28
C PRO A 54 1.17 -21.28 -3.15
N GLY A 55 1.67 -20.08 -2.85
CA GLY A 55 3.11 -19.81 -2.70
C GLY A 55 3.89 -19.70 -4.01
N TRP A 56 3.22 -19.47 -5.14
CA TRP A 56 3.85 -19.28 -6.45
C TRP A 56 4.95 -18.20 -6.44
N PHE A 57 4.78 -17.10 -5.69
CA PHE A 57 5.79 -16.03 -5.63
C PHE A 57 7.10 -16.51 -5.02
N GLN A 58 7.07 -17.36 -3.99
CA GLN A 58 8.29 -17.90 -3.40
C GLN A 58 9.05 -18.85 -4.34
N GLN A 59 8.38 -19.43 -5.33
CA GLN A 59 9.08 -20.21 -6.36
C GLN A 59 9.89 -19.32 -7.31
N ILE A 60 9.41 -18.10 -7.57
CA ILE A 60 10.12 -17.09 -8.39
C ILE A 60 11.19 -16.39 -7.56
N TRP A 61 10.86 -16.03 -6.32
CA TRP A 61 11.72 -15.32 -5.37
C TRP A 61 11.87 -16.16 -4.09
N PRO A 62 12.84 -17.09 -4.04
CA PRO A 62 13.01 -18.01 -2.90
C PRO A 62 13.27 -17.33 -1.56
N GLU A 63 13.83 -16.11 -1.59
CA GLU A 63 14.15 -15.31 -0.40
C GLU A 63 13.05 -14.27 -0.07
N LEU A 64 11.87 -14.38 -0.69
CA LEU A 64 10.75 -13.48 -0.41
C LEU A 64 10.17 -13.75 0.98
N CYS A 65 10.28 -12.76 1.87
CA CYS A 65 9.78 -12.83 3.24
C CYS A 65 8.62 -11.85 3.52
N VAL A 66 8.60 -10.70 2.85
CA VAL A 66 7.65 -9.61 3.11
C VAL A 66 7.17 -8.99 1.80
N ILE A 67 5.88 -8.69 1.73
CA ILE A 67 5.29 -7.85 0.69
C ILE A 67 4.68 -6.62 1.36
N LEU A 68 5.02 -5.45 0.82
CA LEU A 68 4.48 -4.18 1.23
C LEU A 68 3.40 -3.76 0.23
N ALA A 69 2.16 -3.67 0.69
CA ALA A 69 1.04 -3.26 -0.15
C ALA A 69 -0.05 -2.57 0.68
N THR A 70 -0.72 -1.59 0.08
CA THR A 70 -1.95 -1.04 0.64
C THR A 70 -3.04 -2.10 0.61
N ALA A 71 -3.56 -2.45 1.77
CA ALA A 71 -4.45 -3.59 1.96
C ALA A 71 -5.77 -3.24 2.66
N SER A 72 -5.99 -1.95 2.94
CA SER A 72 -7.20 -1.41 3.55
C SER A 72 -8.27 -1.04 2.51
N SER A 73 -9.50 -0.88 3.00
CA SER A 73 -10.69 -0.43 2.25
C SER A 73 -10.88 -1.11 0.87
N PRO A 74 -10.99 -0.47 -0.32
CA PRO A 74 -11.37 -1.21 -1.54
C PRO A 74 -10.33 -2.28 -1.92
N PHE A 75 -9.08 -2.11 -1.47
CA PHE A 75 -7.98 -3.04 -1.72
C PHE A 75 -8.06 -4.31 -0.86
N ALA A 76 -8.89 -4.33 0.18
CA ALA A 76 -9.10 -5.53 1.00
C ALA A 76 -9.67 -6.72 0.18
N THR A 77 -10.38 -6.42 -0.91
CA THR A 77 -11.03 -7.42 -1.78
C THR A 77 -10.05 -8.37 -2.47
N VAL A 78 -8.82 -7.91 -2.78
CA VAL A 78 -7.79 -8.70 -3.47
C VAL A 78 -6.86 -9.43 -2.51
N ILE A 79 -6.98 -9.21 -1.19
CA ILE A 79 -6.05 -9.74 -0.19
C ILE A 79 -6.08 -11.26 -0.15
N SER A 80 -7.25 -11.89 -0.26
CA SER A 80 -7.35 -13.35 -0.30
C SER A 80 -6.65 -13.94 -1.53
N GLU A 81 -6.71 -13.26 -2.67
CA GLU A 81 -6.03 -13.67 -3.89
C GLU A 81 -4.52 -13.50 -3.77
N ILE A 82 -4.05 -12.36 -3.25
CA ILE A 82 -2.63 -12.13 -2.95
C ILE A 82 -2.10 -13.20 -1.99
N ARG A 83 -2.83 -13.50 -0.91
CA ARG A 83 -2.45 -14.55 0.06
C ARG A 83 -2.29 -15.93 -0.59
N CYS A 84 -3.10 -16.25 -1.59
CA CYS A 84 -2.91 -17.46 -2.37
C CYS A 84 -1.55 -17.43 -3.08
N TYR A 85 -1.25 -16.39 -3.85
CA TYR A 85 0.00 -16.32 -4.63
C TYR A 85 1.28 -16.29 -3.76
N ILE A 86 1.24 -15.64 -2.61
CA ILE A 86 2.43 -15.41 -1.78
C ILE A 86 2.72 -16.58 -0.84
N GLY A 87 1.68 -17.36 -0.50
CA GLY A 87 1.79 -18.50 0.41
C GLY A 87 1.73 -18.10 1.89
N PRO A 88 1.73 -19.10 2.80
CA PRO A 88 1.56 -18.86 4.23
C PRO A 88 2.81 -18.26 4.91
N ASP A 89 3.99 -18.43 4.32
CA ASP A 89 5.27 -18.07 4.94
C ASP A 89 5.69 -16.61 4.66
N VAL A 90 5.00 -15.93 3.74
CA VAL A 90 5.28 -14.52 3.39
C VAL A 90 4.36 -13.60 4.16
N SER A 91 4.94 -12.63 4.88
CA SER A 91 4.19 -11.61 5.58
C SER A 91 3.70 -10.55 4.58
N LEU A 92 2.38 -10.32 4.57
CA LEU A 92 1.80 -9.16 3.92
C LEU A 92 1.69 -8.04 4.96
N GLN A 93 2.21 -6.85 4.63
CA GLN A 93 2.21 -5.69 5.52
C GLN A 93 1.79 -4.43 4.77
N THR A 94 1.19 -3.49 5.50
CA THR A 94 0.91 -2.13 5.02
C THR A 94 1.94 -1.16 5.61
N LEU A 95 2.07 0.03 5.01
CA LEU A 95 3.06 1.03 5.44
C LEU A 95 2.40 2.28 6.00
N SER A 96 1.48 2.88 5.25
CA SER A 96 0.95 4.19 5.59
C SER A 96 -0.30 4.53 4.80
N ILE A 97 -1.07 5.47 5.33
CA ILE A 97 -2.11 6.22 4.62
C ILE A 97 -1.51 7.58 4.28
N ALA A 98 -1.43 7.88 2.98
CA ALA A 98 -0.95 9.16 2.48
C ALA A 98 -1.77 9.56 1.25
N SER A 99 -1.92 10.87 1.07
CA SER A 99 -2.52 11.50 -0.10
C SER A 99 -1.51 12.41 -0.79
N SER A 100 -1.89 13.04 -1.91
CA SER A 100 -1.08 14.09 -2.55
C SER A 100 -0.85 15.30 -1.65
N GLU A 101 -1.74 15.54 -0.69
CA GLU A 101 -1.78 16.70 0.18
C GLU A 101 -1.05 16.44 1.51
N ALA A 102 -1.10 15.22 2.05
CA ALA A 102 -0.50 14.92 3.35
C ALA A 102 -0.16 13.45 3.57
N PHE A 103 0.84 13.23 4.45
CA PHE A 103 1.08 11.95 5.09
C PHE A 103 0.24 11.86 6.36
N LEU A 104 -0.72 10.94 6.41
CA LEU A 104 -1.76 10.92 7.44
C LEU A 104 -1.39 10.04 8.63
N ALA A 105 -1.07 8.77 8.32
CA ALA A 105 -0.94 7.73 9.32
C ALA A 105 0.07 6.66 8.87
N SER A 106 0.73 6.02 9.82
CA SER A 106 1.62 4.88 9.59
C SER A 106 0.98 3.59 10.09
N ALA A 107 1.31 2.45 9.47
CA ALA A 107 0.92 1.15 9.98
C ALA A 107 1.33 1.00 11.45
N TYR A 108 0.41 0.51 12.28
CA TYR A 108 0.63 0.37 13.72
C TYR A 108 1.00 -1.06 14.11
N ASP A 109 0.27 -2.05 13.59
CA ASP A 109 0.56 -3.47 13.81
C ASP A 109 0.92 -4.11 12.45
N PRO A 110 2.13 -4.69 12.29
CA PRO A 110 2.51 -5.38 11.06
C PRO A 110 1.56 -6.53 10.66
N MET A 111 0.82 -7.09 11.60
CA MET A 111 -0.12 -8.20 11.37
C MET A 111 -1.55 -7.73 11.09
N ASP A 112 -1.93 -6.51 11.49
CA ASP A 112 -3.23 -5.91 11.17
C ASP A 112 -3.06 -4.92 9.99
N LEU A 113 -3.49 -5.37 8.81
CA LEU A 113 -3.38 -4.66 7.55
C LEU A 113 -4.23 -3.38 7.45
N ASP A 114 -5.10 -3.16 8.43
CA ASP A 114 -6.03 -2.04 8.44
C ASP A 114 -5.87 -1.13 9.67
N LEU A 115 -4.89 -1.40 10.54
CA LEU A 115 -4.67 -0.61 11.75
C LEU A 115 -3.52 0.38 11.58
N TYR A 116 -3.85 1.67 11.63
CA TYR A 116 -2.91 2.76 11.44
C TYR A 116 -2.89 3.71 12.63
N LYS A 117 -1.72 4.29 12.93
CA LYS A 117 -1.55 5.35 13.91
C LYS A 117 -1.40 6.68 13.21
N ILE A 118 -2.14 7.70 13.63
CA ILE A 118 -1.99 9.06 13.10
C ILE A 118 -0.62 9.63 13.50
N VAL A 119 0.10 10.18 12.52
CA VAL A 119 1.46 10.72 12.71
C VAL A 119 1.50 12.23 12.50
N GLY A 120 0.49 12.81 11.86
CA GLY A 120 0.45 14.25 11.57
C GLY A 120 0.22 15.11 12.81
N SER A 121 0.68 16.37 12.73
CA SER A 121 0.49 17.32 13.81
C SER A 121 -0.92 17.91 13.82
N ASN A 122 -1.35 18.31 15.01
CA ASN A 122 -2.69 18.87 15.27
C ASN A 122 -2.91 20.25 14.60
N ASP A 123 -1.85 20.85 14.09
CA ASP A 123 -1.90 22.09 13.30
C ASP A 123 -2.31 21.83 11.85
N VAL A 124 -2.20 20.58 11.39
CA VAL A 124 -2.39 20.17 10.00
C VAL A 124 -3.59 19.24 9.83
N ILE A 125 -3.85 18.36 10.79
CA ILE A 125 -4.95 17.39 10.69
C ILE A 125 -6.05 17.74 11.70
N LYS A 126 -7.28 17.81 11.21
CA LYS A 126 -8.50 17.99 12.00
C LYS A 126 -9.54 16.95 11.61
N PHE A 127 -10.49 16.73 12.50
CA PHE A 127 -11.49 15.67 12.38
C PHE A 127 -12.89 16.25 12.45
N LEU A 128 -13.74 15.82 11.55
CA LEU A 128 -15.13 16.26 11.46
C LEU A 128 -16.06 15.08 11.76
N PRO A 129 -16.83 15.10 12.86
CA PRO A 129 -17.72 13.99 13.19
C PRO A 129 -18.75 13.74 12.07
N VAL A 130 -18.87 12.49 11.63
CA VAL A 130 -19.79 12.12 10.53
C VAL A 130 -21.25 12.17 10.97
N ASP A 131 -21.53 11.80 12.23
CA ASP A 131 -22.89 11.66 12.77
C ASP A 131 -23.50 12.97 13.30
N GLU A 132 -22.77 14.09 13.22
CA GLU A 132 -23.27 15.39 13.68
C GLU A 132 -23.87 16.24 12.54
N PRO A 133 -24.95 17.00 12.80
CA PRO A 133 -25.53 17.91 11.80
C PRO A 133 -24.50 18.98 11.39
N GLU A 134 -24.46 19.33 10.10
CA GLU A 134 -23.46 20.24 9.51
C GLU A 134 -23.27 21.54 10.30
N ASP A 135 -24.35 22.07 10.86
CA ASP A 135 -24.33 23.33 11.63
C ASP A 135 -23.74 23.21 13.05
N SER A 136 -23.56 21.99 13.58
CA SER A 136 -22.96 21.75 14.91
C SER A 136 -21.56 21.16 14.86
N ARG A 137 -21.04 20.92 13.65
CA ARG A 137 -19.78 20.24 13.41
C ARG A 137 -18.58 21.10 13.81
N TYR A 138 -18.11 20.92 15.05
CA TYR A 138 -16.83 21.47 15.47
C TYR A 138 -15.70 20.60 14.93
N LEU A 139 -14.66 21.25 14.38
CA LEU A 139 -13.45 20.55 13.99
C LEU A 139 -12.71 20.07 15.24
N ALA A 140 -12.81 18.78 15.52
CA ALA A 140 -12.10 18.14 16.61
C ALA A 140 -10.61 18.12 16.29
N GLN A 141 -9.81 18.47 17.31
CA GLN A 141 -8.38 18.18 17.31
C GLN A 141 -8.17 16.70 17.63
N THR A 142 -7.00 16.21 17.30
CA THR A 142 -6.59 14.80 17.45
C THR A 142 -6.74 14.26 18.87
N TRP A 143 -6.68 15.12 19.90
CA TRP A 143 -6.89 14.74 21.31
C TRP A 143 -8.36 14.84 21.79
N ASN A 144 -9.26 15.38 20.97
CA ASN A 144 -10.68 15.53 21.27
C ASN A 144 -11.56 14.51 20.53
N ILE A 145 -10.95 13.61 19.75
CA ILE A 145 -11.70 12.54 19.09
C ILE A 145 -11.99 11.42 20.07
N GLU A 146 -13.13 10.76 19.87
CA GLU A 146 -13.64 9.71 20.75
C GLU A 146 -13.53 8.32 20.11
N LEU A 147 -13.28 7.32 20.94
CA LEU A 147 -13.28 5.91 20.57
C LEU A 147 -14.63 5.48 19.99
N GLY A 148 -14.59 4.75 18.87
CA GLY A 148 -15.76 4.19 18.18
C GLY A 148 -16.56 5.21 17.37
N LYS A 149 -16.10 6.46 17.29
CA LYS A 149 -16.70 7.49 16.42
C LYS A 149 -15.97 7.56 15.09
N LYS A 150 -16.74 7.92 14.06
CA LYS A 150 -16.25 8.14 12.70
C LYS A 150 -16.04 9.61 12.42
N TYR A 151 -14.95 9.92 11.73
CA TYR A 151 -14.59 11.28 11.38
C TYR A 151 -14.19 11.37 9.92
N GLU A 152 -14.61 12.44 9.26
CA GLU A 152 -14.00 12.89 8.02
C GLU A 152 -12.70 13.65 8.33
N VAL A 153 -11.67 13.39 7.53
CA VAL A 153 -10.35 14.00 7.70
C VAL A 153 -10.29 15.34 6.97
N ILE A 154 -9.96 16.39 7.71
CA ILE A 154 -9.80 17.75 7.19
C ILE A 154 -8.35 18.17 7.32
N LEU A 155 -7.74 18.54 6.19
CA LEU A 155 -6.40 19.10 6.19
C LEU A 155 -6.44 20.63 6.28
N MET A 156 -5.61 21.15 7.17
CA MET A 156 -5.30 22.55 7.34
C MET A 156 -3.90 22.78 6.78
N MET A 157 -3.78 23.35 5.59
CA MET A 157 -2.46 23.74 5.09
C MET A 157 -1.97 25.01 5.81
N ARG A 158 -0.78 24.93 6.41
CA ARG A 158 -0.02 26.12 6.82
C ARG A 158 0.29 26.86 5.51
N ASP A 159 -0.34 28.01 5.32
CA ASP A 159 -0.03 29.11 4.37
C ASP A 159 -1.27 29.91 3.93
N GLY A 160 -2.46 29.63 4.48
CA GLY A 160 -3.57 30.60 4.47
C GLY A 160 -4.94 30.03 4.09
N PHE A 161 -5.65 29.54 5.12
CA PHE A 161 -7.11 29.49 5.20
C PHE A 161 -7.89 28.70 4.14
N TRP A 162 -7.44 27.49 3.80
CA TRP A 162 -8.32 26.53 3.11
C TRP A 162 -8.44 25.26 3.96
N GLN A 163 -9.67 24.99 4.40
CA GLN A 163 -10.06 23.66 4.90
C GLN A 163 -10.24 22.79 3.68
N HIS A 164 -9.33 21.85 3.47
CA HIS A 164 -9.47 20.87 2.41
C HIS A 164 -10.08 19.61 3.02
N CYS A 165 -11.32 19.33 2.68
CA CYS A 165 -11.95 18.05 2.95
C CYS A 165 -11.29 17.02 2.04
N LEU A 166 -10.59 16.04 2.61
CA LEU A 166 -10.08 14.91 1.84
C LEU A 166 -11.22 14.03 1.32
N GLY A 167 -12.38 14.06 1.99
CA GLY A 167 -13.47 13.11 1.76
C GLY A 167 -13.20 11.72 2.34
N ASP A 168 -12.03 11.53 2.95
CA ASP A 168 -11.63 10.31 3.64
C ASP A 168 -12.35 10.19 4.99
N VAL A 169 -12.94 9.03 5.26
CA VAL A 169 -13.59 8.72 6.53
C VAL A 169 -12.77 7.67 7.27
N ILE A 170 -12.54 7.94 8.56
CA ILE A 170 -11.82 7.06 9.46
C ILE A 170 -12.70 6.64 10.64
N ASP A 171 -12.43 5.46 11.19
CA ASP A 171 -12.99 4.97 12.45
C ASP A 171 -11.90 4.96 13.52
N VAL A 172 -12.16 5.58 14.68
CA VAL A 172 -11.21 5.60 15.80
C VAL A 172 -11.39 4.32 16.60
N VAL A 173 -10.38 3.45 16.58
CA VAL A 173 -10.44 2.12 17.20
C VAL A 173 -9.59 2.00 18.47
N GLY A 174 -8.80 3.03 18.78
CA GLY A 174 -7.99 3.05 19.98
C GLY A 174 -7.08 4.26 20.06
N PHE A 175 -6.22 4.26 21.07
CA PHE A 175 -5.15 5.23 21.26
C PHE A 175 -3.89 4.47 21.65
N ASP A 176 -2.75 4.91 21.13
CA ASP A 176 -1.45 4.36 21.47
C ASP A 176 -1.14 4.64 22.96
N PRO A 177 -0.78 3.62 23.76
CA PRO A 177 -0.54 3.81 25.19
C PRO A 177 0.71 4.65 25.52
N HIS A 178 1.59 4.92 24.55
CA HIS A 178 2.83 5.64 24.75
C HIS A 178 2.71 7.15 24.49
N ASP A 179 1.99 7.52 23.43
CA ASP A 179 1.89 8.91 22.98
C ASP A 179 0.44 9.42 22.84
N GLU A 180 -0.55 8.58 23.19
CA GLU A 180 -1.98 8.87 23.12
C GLU A 180 -2.47 9.24 21.72
N GLN A 181 -1.67 8.94 20.68
CA GLN A 181 -2.08 9.19 19.31
C GLN A 181 -3.21 8.25 18.90
N PRO A 182 -4.18 8.72 18.09
CA PRO A 182 -5.25 7.88 17.60
C PRO A 182 -4.78 6.69 16.78
N LEU A 183 -5.37 5.55 17.07
CA LEU A 183 -5.37 4.37 16.23
C LEU A 183 -6.66 4.33 15.44
N ILE A 184 -6.55 4.16 14.13
CA ILE A 184 -7.64 4.33 13.19
C ILE A 184 -7.72 3.17 12.19
N ARG A 185 -8.92 2.96 11.65
CA ARG A 185 -9.18 2.17 10.45
C ARG A 185 -9.76 3.06 9.36
N TYR A 186 -9.39 2.79 8.11
CA TYR A 186 -9.89 3.55 6.96
C TYR A 186 -11.17 2.88 6.45
N ILE A 187 -12.23 3.67 6.22
CA ILE A 187 -13.54 3.17 5.77
C ILE A 187 -13.65 3.29 4.25
#